data_AF-A0A2E7VS11-F1
#
_entry.id   AF-A0A2E7VS11-F1
#
_cell.length_a   1.000
_cell.length_b   1.000
_cell.length_c   1.000
_cell.angle_alpha   90.00
_cell.angle_beta   90.00
_cell.angle_gamma   90.00
#
_symmetry.space_group_name_H-M   'P 1'
#
loop_
_entity.id
_entity.type
_entity.pdbx_description
1 polymer ?
#
loop_
_entity_poly.entity_id
_entity_poly.type
_entity_poly.pdbx_seq_one_letter_code
_entity_poly.pdbx_strand_id
1 'polypeptide(L)'
;MKVQENIIISDDFFFIVLIIAFLLSAILKSSYWKHTKILLKATFAQRYANQYLREDNVFTERVNIISFLIMTLTFSVIIIKKLAVISLLQSLITIGLVFIFYMMKIIAIKVLGYLFMIKDFSKLAIFFSLIYDRSVGILLLPLILVLCFFSFEIYIELLYFIFCVIGFFILVKLYMLWKIARRMYAVSHFYIFLYLCTLEFFPILILGKSLFIG
;
A
#
# COMPACT_ATOMS: atom_id res chain seq x y z
N MET A 1 -31.03 13.24 15.53
CA MET A 1 -31.40 12.52 14.28
C MET A 1 -30.31 12.57 13.22
N LYS A 2 -29.96 13.71 12.60
CA LYS A 2 -28.91 13.78 11.55
C LYS A 2 -27.55 13.16 11.94
N VAL A 3 -27.12 13.29 13.20
CA VAL A 3 -25.87 12.70 13.68
C VAL A 3 -25.93 11.17 13.76
N GLN A 4 -27.07 10.60 14.18
CA GLN A 4 -27.26 9.14 14.23
C GLN A 4 -27.42 8.52 12.84
N GLU A 5 -28.13 9.19 11.91
CA GLU A 5 -28.19 8.76 10.51
C GLU A 5 -26.80 8.73 9.87
N ASN A 6 -25.98 9.75 10.10
CA ASN A 6 -24.63 9.81 9.55
C ASN A 6 -23.71 8.70 10.10
N ILE A 7 -23.90 8.29 11.36
CA ILE A 7 -23.13 7.18 11.95
C ILE A 7 -23.52 5.85 11.28
N ILE A 8 -24.82 5.59 11.10
CA ILE A 8 -25.31 4.35 10.47
C ILE A 8 -24.84 4.26 9.00
N ILE A 9 -24.93 5.36 8.25
CA ILE A 9 -24.44 5.46 6.86
C ILE A 9 -22.93 5.17 6.78
N SER A 10 -22.16 5.58 7.80
CA SER A 10 -20.71 5.34 7.83
C SER A 10 -20.36 3.86 8.01
N ASP A 11 -21.12 3.14 8.85
CA ASP A 11 -20.89 1.72 9.11
C ASP A 11 -21.26 0.85 7.90
N ASP A 12 -22.36 1.18 7.21
CA ASP A 12 -22.75 0.53 5.96
C ASP A 12 -21.69 0.71 4.86
N PHE A 13 -21.07 1.89 4.78
CA PHE A 13 -19.99 2.16 3.84
C PHE A 13 -18.76 1.28 4.10
N PHE A 14 -18.33 1.16 5.36
CA PHE A 14 -17.20 0.29 5.72
C PHE A 14 -17.50 -1.18 5.38
N PHE A 15 -18.73 -1.64 5.63
CA PHE A 15 -19.17 -2.98 5.29
C PHE A 15 -19.10 -3.25 3.78
N ILE A 16 -19.64 -2.34 2.96
CA ILE A 16 -19.58 -2.46 1.49
C ILE A 16 -18.14 -2.51 0.99
N VAL A 17 -17.28 -1.60 1.46
CA VAL A 17 -15.87 -1.54 1.06
C VAL A 17 -15.13 -2.83 1.44
N LEU A 18 -15.37 -3.36 2.63
CA LEU A 18 -14.74 -4.60 3.11
C LEU A 18 -15.22 -5.83 2.35
N ILE A 19 -16.50 -5.91 2.00
CA ILE A 19 -17.02 -6.97 1.12
C ILE A 19 -16.32 -6.92 -0.23
N ILE A 20 -16.19 -5.74 -0.84
CA ILE A 20 -15.50 -5.59 -2.13
C ILE A 20 -14.05 -6.04 -2.00
N ALA A 21 -13.33 -5.61 -0.96
CA ALA A 21 -11.95 -6.03 -0.72
C ALA A 21 -11.83 -7.55 -0.52
N PHE A 22 -12.78 -8.15 0.21
CA PHE A 22 -12.82 -9.60 0.44
C PHE A 22 -13.10 -10.37 -0.85
N LEU A 23 -14.07 -9.93 -1.67
CA LEU A 23 -14.37 -10.51 -2.98
C LEU A 23 -13.16 -10.46 -3.91
N LEU A 24 -12.45 -9.32 -3.97
CA LEU A 24 -11.21 -9.19 -4.75
C LEU A 24 -10.14 -10.16 -4.24
N SER A 25 -9.99 -10.31 -2.92
CA SER A 25 -9.05 -11.29 -2.34
C SER A 25 -9.43 -12.74 -2.66
N ALA A 26 -10.73 -13.05 -2.70
CA ALA A 26 -11.25 -14.34 -3.09
C ALA A 26 -10.98 -14.64 -4.58
N ILE A 27 -11.11 -13.64 -5.46
CA ILE A 27 -10.74 -13.77 -6.88
C ILE A 27 -9.25 -14.07 -7.04
N LEU A 28 -8.37 -13.40 -6.28
CA LEU A 28 -6.94 -13.71 -6.26
C LEU A 28 -6.67 -15.16 -5.84
N LYS A 29 -7.34 -15.62 -4.78
CA LYS A 29 -7.20 -16.98 -4.26
C LYS A 29 -7.76 -18.04 -5.22
N SER A 30 -8.87 -17.76 -5.90
CA SER A 30 -9.54 -18.71 -6.79
C SER A 30 -8.84 -18.83 -8.15
N SER A 31 -8.57 -17.70 -8.80
CA SER A 31 -8.10 -17.68 -10.20
C SER A 31 -6.58 -17.61 -10.33
N TYR A 32 -5.90 -16.93 -9.40
CA TYR A 32 -4.50 -16.53 -9.57
C TYR A 32 -3.56 -16.93 -8.42
N TRP A 33 -3.94 -17.94 -7.63
CA TRP A 33 -3.23 -18.31 -6.40
C TRP A 33 -1.72 -18.51 -6.54
N LYS A 34 -1.28 -19.11 -7.66
CA LYS A 34 0.14 -19.32 -7.95
C LYS A 34 0.91 -18.00 -7.99
N HIS A 35 0.42 -17.02 -8.74
CA HIS A 35 1.06 -15.72 -8.90
C HIS A 35 0.90 -14.85 -7.65
N THR A 36 -0.24 -14.92 -6.96
CA THR A 36 -0.43 -14.23 -5.66
C THR A 36 0.55 -14.73 -4.59
N LYS A 37 0.80 -16.04 -4.53
CA LYS A 37 1.83 -16.60 -3.63
C LYS A 37 3.23 -16.08 -3.95
N ILE A 38 3.58 -15.96 -5.23
CA ILE A 38 4.88 -15.42 -5.63
C ILE A 38 4.96 -13.94 -5.24
N LEU A 39 3.89 -13.15 -5.44
CA LEU A 39 3.80 -11.76 -5.00
C LEU A 39 3.99 -11.62 -3.49
N LEU A 40 3.32 -12.44 -2.68
CA LEU A 40 3.46 -12.42 -1.21
C LEU A 40 4.84 -12.89 -0.75
N LYS A 41 5.49 -13.82 -1.47
CA LYS A 41 6.88 -14.23 -1.15
C LYS A 41 7.92 -13.22 -1.62
N ALA A 42 7.61 -12.44 -2.66
CA ALA A 42 8.49 -11.41 -3.22
C ALA A 42 8.78 -10.27 -2.24
N THR A 43 7.92 -10.06 -1.25
CA THR A 43 8.08 -9.05 -0.19
C THR A 43 9.22 -9.40 0.75
N PHE A 44 9.39 -10.69 1.06
CA PHE A 44 10.38 -11.20 2.00
C PHE A 44 11.65 -11.69 1.32
N ALA A 45 11.63 -11.94 0.01
CA ALA A 45 12.81 -12.41 -0.70
C ALA A 45 12.90 -11.90 -2.15
N GLN A 46 14.00 -11.18 -2.41
CA GLN A 46 14.35 -10.60 -3.72
C GLN A 46 14.35 -11.63 -4.87
N ARG A 47 14.66 -12.90 -4.59
CA ARG A 47 14.64 -13.98 -5.60
C ARG A 47 13.26 -14.14 -6.23
N TYR A 48 12.19 -14.11 -5.42
CA TYR A 48 10.82 -14.25 -5.92
C TYR A 48 10.33 -13.01 -6.65
N ALA A 49 10.80 -11.82 -6.24
CA ALA A 49 10.52 -10.58 -6.97
C ALA A 49 11.14 -10.57 -8.38
N ASN A 50 12.40 -11.01 -8.50
CA ASN A 50 13.05 -11.16 -9.79
C ASN A 50 12.39 -12.25 -10.66
N GLN A 51 11.89 -13.33 -10.04
CA GLN A 51 11.11 -14.34 -10.73
C GLN A 51 9.79 -13.74 -11.26
N TYR A 52 9.08 -12.98 -10.44
CA TYR A 52 7.83 -12.34 -10.82
C TYR A 52 8.03 -11.33 -11.98
N LEU A 53 9.15 -10.59 -12.00
CA LEU A 53 9.52 -9.71 -13.11
C LEU A 53 9.82 -10.46 -14.41
N ARG A 54 10.30 -11.71 -14.34
CA ARG A 54 10.59 -12.53 -15.53
C ARG A 54 9.34 -13.18 -16.10
N GLU A 55 8.33 -13.40 -15.25
CA GLU A 55 7.04 -13.98 -15.62
C GLU A 55 6.04 -12.91 -16.14
N ASP A 56 6.52 -11.74 -16.60
CA ASP A 56 5.70 -10.57 -17.00
C ASP A 56 4.69 -10.94 -18.10
N ASN A 57 3.51 -11.38 -17.66
CA ASN A 57 2.44 -11.97 -18.46
C ASN A 57 1.11 -11.30 -18.10
N VAL A 58 0.09 -11.50 -18.95
CA VAL A 58 -1.28 -11.00 -18.71
C VAL A 58 -1.82 -11.44 -17.35
N PHE A 59 -1.43 -12.62 -16.85
CA PHE A 59 -1.84 -13.11 -15.53
C PHE A 59 -1.21 -12.33 -14.36
N THR A 60 0.07 -11.99 -14.43
CA THR A 60 0.74 -11.19 -13.40
C THR A 60 0.26 -9.74 -13.41
N GLU A 61 -0.11 -9.22 -14.59
CA GLU A 61 -0.73 -7.90 -14.71
C GLU A 61 -2.11 -7.85 -14.04
N ARG A 62 -2.97 -8.85 -14.28
CA ARG A 62 -4.28 -8.94 -13.60
C ARG A 62 -4.14 -9.02 -12.08
N VAL A 63 -3.20 -9.82 -11.58
CA VAL A 63 -2.90 -9.89 -10.15
C VAL A 63 -2.43 -8.55 -9.61
N ASN A 64 -1.59 -7.83 -10.35
CA ASN A 64 -1.12 -6.50 -9.97
C ASN A 64 -2.28 -5.49 -9.86
N ILE A 65 -3.21 -5.49 -10.82
CA ILE A 65 -4.38 -4.60 -10.80
C ILE A 65 -5.30 -4.92 -9.62
N ILE A 66 -5.65 -6.18 -9.43
CA ILE A 66 -6.55 -6.60 -8.33
C ILE A 66 -5.89 -6.30 -6.96
N SER A 67 -4.61 -6.62 -6.80
CA SER A 67 -3.88 -6.35 -5.55
C SER A 67 -3.73 -4.84 -5.30
N PHE A 68 -3.61 -4.03 -6.36
CA PHE A 68 -3.59 -2.58 -6.25
C PHE A 68 -4.93 -2.02 -5.77
N LEU A 69 -6.06 -2.55 -6.26
CA LEU A 69 -7.39 -2.16 -5.78
C LEU A 69 -7.57 -2.51 -4.29
N ILE A 70 -7.20 -3.73 -3.88
CA ILE A 70 -7.26 -4.15 -2.47
C ILE A 70 -6.43 -3.21 -1.58
N MET A 71 -5.21 -2.89 -2.02
CA MET A 71 -4.35 -1.93 -1.35
C MET A 71 -5.02 -0.57 -1.20
N THR A 72 -5.58 0.01 -2.26
CA THR A 72 -6.24 1.32 -2.18
C THR A 72 -7.42 1.34 -1.22
N LEU A 73 -8.22 0.27 -1.18
CA LEU A 73 -9.37 0.16 -0.26
C LEU A 73 -8.94 -0.03 1.20
N THR A 74 -7.89 -0.82 1.43
CA THR A 74 -7.42 -1.08 2.80
C THR A 74 -6.78 0.15 3.43
N PHE A 75 -5.92 0.86 2.69
CA PHE A 75 -5.31 2.10 3.18
C PHE A 75 -6.34 3.23 3.34
N SER A 76 -7.36 3.32 2.48
CA SER A 76 -8.40 4.33 2.64
C SER A 76 -9.21 4.12 3.93
N VAL A 77 -9.60 2.88 4.24
CA VAL A 77 -10.33 2.57 5.48
C VAL A 77 -9.52 2.94 6.72
N ILE A 78 -8.21 2.67 6.74
CA ILE A 78 -7.32 3.05 7.86
C ILE A 78 -7.30 4.57 8.04
N ILE A 79 -7.20 5.33 6.95
CA ILE A 79 -7.17 6.80 7.00
C ILE A 79 -8.53 7.35 7.48
N ILE A 80 -9.64 6.83 6.96
CA ILE A 80 -11.00 7.26 7.34
C ILE A 80 -11.24 7.01 8.84
N LYS A 81 -10.85 5.84 9.36
CA LYS A 81 -10.98 5.50 10.79
C LYS A 81 -10.08 6.35 11.69
N LYS A 82 -8.86 6.70 11.24
CA LYS A 82 -7.98 7.59 11.97
C LYS A 82 -8.52 9.01 12.04
N LEU A 83 -8.99 9.54 10.91
CA LEU A 83 -9.50 10.92 10.80
C LEU A 83 -10.96 11.06 11.29
N ALA A 84 -11.57 9.99 11.78
CA ALA A 84 -12.97 9.95 12.21
C ALA A 84 -13.92 10.60 11.19
N VAL A 85 -13.71 10.32 9.90
CA VAL A 85 -14.52 10.90 8.82
C VAL A 85 -15.89 10.23 8.81
N ILE A 86 -16.95 11.04 8.99
CA ILE A 86 -18.32 10.54 9.18
C ILE A 86 -19.13 10.58 7.87
N SER A 87 -18.81 11.49 6.93
CA SER A 87 -19.64 11.67 5.73
C SER A 87 -19.20 10.81 4.53
N LEU A 88 -20.19 10.31 3.77
CA LEU A 88 -19.97 9.46 2.59
C LEU A 88 -19.21 10.18 1.46
N LEU A 89 -19.45 11.48 1.29
CA LEU A 89 -18.71 12.27 0.29
C LEU A 89 -17.21 12.34 0.65
N GLN A 90 -16.89 12.58 1.92
CA GLN A 90 -15.50 12.64 2.38
C GLN A 90 -14.82 11.27 2.30
N SER A 91 -15.54 10.16 2.54
CA SER A 91 -14.97 8.82 2.40
C SER A 91 -14.62 8.49 0.94
N LEU A 92 -15.48 8.85 -0.02
CA LEU A 92 -15.19 8.71 -1.46
C LEU A 92 -14.01 9.58 -1.90
N ILE A 93 -13.95 10.84 -1.43
CA ILE A 93 -12.80 11.73 -1.69
C ILE A 93 -11.52 11.11 -1.13
N THR A 94 -11.57 10.49 0.05
CA THR A 94 -10.40 9.85 0.66
C THR A 94 -9.89 8.68 -0.18
N ILE A 95 -10.78 7.84 -0.73
CA ILE A 95 -10.39 6.77 -1.67
C ILE A 95 -9.70 7.35 -2.91
N GLY A 96 -10.28 8.41 -3.49
CA GLY A 96 -9.71 9.10 -4.66
C GLY A 96 -8.31 9.67 -4.37
N LEU A 97 -8.13 10.33 -3.22
CA LEU A 97 -6.85 10.88 -2.79
C LEU A 97 -5.79 9.80 -2.61
N VAL A 98 -6.13 8.66 -2.00
CA VAL A 98 -5.22 7.52 -1.84
C VAL A 98 -4.79 6.98 -3.20
N PHE A 99 -5.73 6.82 -4.13
CA PHE A 99 -5.41 6.38 -5.50
C PHE A 99 -4.46 7.36 -6.20
N ILE A 100 -4.78 8.65 -6.16
CA ILE A 100 -3.97 9.72 -6.77
C ILE A 100 -2.57 9.75 -6.15
N PHE A 101 -2.45 9.57 -4.83
CA PHE A 101 -1.17 9.50 -4.13
C PHE A 101 -0.27 8.39 -4.69
N TYR A 102 -0.81 7.18 -4.87
CA TYR A 102 -0.03 6.07 -5.46
C TYR A 102 0.31 6.31 -6.93
N MET A 103 -0.55 6.97 -7.71
CA MET A 103 -0.24 7.34 -9.09
C MET A 103 0.87 8.39 -9.16
N MET A 104 0.80 9.43 -8.33
CA MET A 104 1.86 10.44 -8.22
C MET A 104 3.19 9.80 -7.83
N LYS A 105 3.19 8.83 -6.90
CA LYS A 105 4.39 8.07 -6.53
C LYS A 105 5.03 7.36 -7.73
N ILE A 106 4.23 6.71 -8.57
CA ILE A 106 4.73 6.02 -9.77
C ILE A 106 5.35 7.01 -10.75
N ILE A 107 4.66 8.13 -11.00
CA ILE A 107 5.13 9.18 -11.91
C ILE A 107 6.45 9.78 -11.39
N ALA A 108 6.50 10.11 -10.10
CA ALA A 108 7.70 10.66 -9.47
C ALA A 108 8.90 9.74 -9.67
N ILE A 109 8.78 8.44 -9.38
CA ILE A 109 9.92 7.52 -9.56
C ILE A 109 10.30 7.37 -11.05
N LYS A 110 9.33 7.39 -11.98
CA LYS A 110 9.61 7.33 -13.43
C LYS A 110 10.36 8.55 -13.94
N VAL A 111 9.90 9.76 -13.59
CA VAL A 111 10.52 11.03 -14.01
C VAL A 111 11.97 11.07 -13.57
N LEU A 112 12.25 10.60 -12.36
CA LEU A 112 13.59 10.62 -11.82
C LEU A 112 14.48 9.54 -12.43
N GLY A 113 13.92 8.36 -12.70
CA GLY A 113 14.61 7.35 -13.50
C GLY A 113 15.02 7.85 -14.88
N TYR A 114 14.20 8.71 -15.49
CA TYR A 114 14.51 9.36 -16.76
C TYR A 114 15.62 10.41 -16.61
N LEU A 115 15.54 11.28 -15.60
CA LEU A 115 16.52 12.35 -15.36
C LEU A 115 17.92 11.82 -15.10
N PHE A 116 18.04 10.72 -14.35
CA PHE A 116 19.33 10.12 -14.00
C PHE A 116 19.85 9.10 -15.01
N MET A 117 19.13 8.88 -16.13
CA MET A 117 19.46 7.86 -17.15
C MET A 117 19.57 6.42 -16.59
N ILE A 118 18.93 6.13 -15.45
CA ILE A 118 18.91 4.80 -14.80
C ILE A 118 17.54 4.15 -14.95
N LYS A 119 17.07 4.01 -16.20
CA LYS A 119 15.70 3.55 -16.53
C LYS A 119 15.40 2.13 -16.03
N ASP A 120 16.39 1.23 -16.07
CA ASP A 120 16.20 -0.15 -15.62
C ASP A 120 16.06 -0.23 -14.10
N PHE A 121 16.83 0.58 -13.37
CA PHE A 121 16.75 0.66 -11.92
C PHE A 121 15.43 1.29 -11.47
N SER A 122 14.95 2.34 -12.14
CA SER A 122 13.68 2.96 -11.78
C SER A 122 12.49 2.03 -12.01
N LYS A 123 12.49 1.24 -13.09
CA LYS A 123 11.48 0.20 -13.31
C LYS A 123 11.50 -0.84 -12.19
N LEU A 124 12.69 -1.29 -11.78
CA LEU A 124 12.86 -2.22 -10.66
C LEU A 124 12.36 -1.60 -9.34
N ALA A 125 12.76 -0.37 -9.04
CA ALA A 125 12.38 0.34 -7.81
C ALA A 125 10.87 0.54 -7.70
N ILE A 126 10.20 0.97 -8.79
CA ILE A 126 8.73 1.07 -8.86
C ILE A 126 8.10 -0.28 -8.55
N PHE A 127 8.59 -1.33 -9.20
CA PHE A 127 8.06 -2.68 -9.03
C PHE A 127 8.18 -3.17 -7.59
N PHE A 128 9.37 -3.08 -7.00
CA PHE A 128 9.59 -3.48 -5.61
C PHE A 128 8.76 -2.65 -4.63
N SER A 129 8.69 -1.33 -4.83
CA SER A 129 7.91 -0.44 -3.97
C SER A 129 6.42 -0.77 -4.01
N LEU A 130 5.87 -1.02 -5.21
CA LEU A 130 4.46 -1.35 -5.38
C LEU A 130 4.10 -2.77 -4.93
N ILE A 131 4.94 -3.77 -5.19
CA ILE A 131 4.72 -5.13 -4.66
C ILE A 131 4.60 -5.09 -3.15
N TYR A 132 5.48 -4.31 -2.52
CA TYR A 132 5.49 -4.17 -1.08
C TYR A 132 4.18 -3.59 -0.57
N ASP A 133 3.80 -2.42 -1.07
CA ASP A 133 2.59 -1.73 -0.64
C ASP A 133 1.33 -2.60 -0.89
N ARG A 134 1.27 -3.31 -2.02
CA ARG A 134 0.17 -4.23 -2.37
C ARG A 134 0.06 -5.40 -1.40
N SER A 135 1.19 -6.00 -1.03
CA SER A 135 1.22 -7.13 -0.12
C SER A 135 0.79 -6.74 1.29
N VAL A 136 1.17 -5.55 1.75
CA VAL A 136 0.78 -4.99 3.04
C VAL A 136 -0.73 -4.78 3.06
N GLY A 137 -1.32 -4.24 1.99
CA GLY A 137 -2.77 -4.12 1.87
C GLY A 137 -3.49 -5.46 2.02
N ILE A 138 -3.01 -6.51 1.35
CA ILE A 138 -3.61 -7.86 1.46
C ILE A 138 -3.46 -8.41 2.88
N LEU A 139 -2.31 -8.20 3.53
CA LEU A 139 -2.00 -8.76 4.86
C LEU A 139 -2.73 -8.00 5.99
N LEU A 140 -3.01 -6.71 5.81
CA LEU A 140 -3.75 -5.88 6.77
C LEU A 140 -5.26 -6.09 6.71
N LEU A 141 -5.80 -6.62 5.62
CA LEU A 141 -7.24 -6.88 5.45
C LEU A 141 -7.90 -7.58 6.67
N PRO A 142 -7.36 -8.71 7.21
CA PRO A 142 -7.94 -9.34 8.40
C PRO A 142 -7.91 -8.45 9.64
N LEU A 143 -6.87 -7.62 9.81
CA LEU A 143 -6.79 -6.68 10.95
C LEU A 143 -7.83 -5.56 10.84
N ILE A 144 -8.07 -5.05 9.63
CA ILE A 144 -9.06 -3.98 9.39
C ILE A 144 -10.47 -4.49 9.64
N LEU A 145 -10.77 -5.76 9.32
CA LEU A 145 -12.05 -6.37 9.66
C LEU A 145 -12.30 -6.32 11.17
N VAL A 146 -11.28 -6.64 11.98
CA VAL A 146 -11.38 -6.55 13.43
C VAL A 146 -11.60 -5.11 13.87
N LEU A 147 -10.85 -4.16 13.29
CA LEU A 147 -10.96 -2.73 13.62
C LEU A 147 -12.35 -2.14 13.33
N CYS A 148 -13.01 -2.56 12.25
CA CYS A 148 -14.28 -1.97 11.83
C CYS A 148 -15.49 -2.52 12.59
N PHE A 149 -15.51 -3.81 12.94
CA PHE A 149 -16.70 -4.47 13.49
C PHE A 149 -16.65 -4.71 14.99
N PHE A 150 -15.47 -4.67 15.61
CA PHE A 150 -15.38 -4.89 17.05
C PHE A 150 -15.41 -3.57 17.81
N SER A 151 -16.45 -3.40 18.62
CA SER A 151 -16.64 -2.27 19.54
C SER A 151 -15.97 -2.54 20.90
N PHE A 152 -14.70 -2.97 20.89
CA PHE A 152 -13.94 -3.13 22.13
C PHE A 152 -13.37 -1.79 22.59
N GLU A 153 -13.26 -1.61 23.90
CA GLU A 153 -12.49 -0.52 24.53
C GLU A 153 -11.01 -0.49 24.06
N ILE A 154 -10.54 -1.60 23.47
CA ILE A 154 -9.20 -1.86 22.94
C ILE A 154 -8.97 -1.19 21.55
N TYR A 155 -9.93 -0.42 21.02
CA TYR A 155 -9.81 0.21 19.69
C TYR A 155 -8.49 0.95 19.46
N ILE A 156 -8.05 1.75 20.45
CA ILE A 156 -6.83 2.55 20.36
C ILE A 156 -5.58 1.65 20.31
N GLU A 157 -5.55 0.59 21.12
CA GLU A 157 -4.44 -0.37 21.15
C GLU A 157 -4.34 -1.14 19.83
N LEU A 158 -5.47 -1.54 19.26
CA LEU A 158 -5.52 -2.23 17.97
C LEU A 158 -5.05 -1.32 16.83
N LEU A 159 -5.44 -0.05 16.85
CA LEU A 159 -4.98 0.95 15.88
C LEU A 159 -3.46 1.15 15.99
N TYR A 160 -2.91 1.25 17.20
CA TYR A 160 -1.45 1.32 17.41
C TYR A 160 -0.74 0.04 16.91
N PHE A 161 -1.33 -1.14 17.14
CA PHE A 161 -0.80 -2.40 16.64
C PHE A 161 -0.74 -2.42 15.09
N ILE A 162 -1.80 -1.95 14.41
CA ILE A 162 -1.82 -1.81 12.95
C ILE A 162 -0.71 -0.87 12.47
N PHE A 163 -0.53 0.29 13.13
CA PHE A 163 0.56 1.20 12.79
C PHE A 163 1.95 0.60 13.05
N CYS A 164 2.11 -0.18 14.12
CA CYS A 164 3.35 -0.89 14.42
C CYS A 164 3.67 -1.92 13.32
N VAL A 165 2.67 -2.70 12.88
CA VAL A 165 2.80 -3.64 11.76
C VAL A 165 3.19 -2.89 10.49
N ILE A 166 2.49 -1.81 10.13
CA ILE A 166 2.85 -0.97 8.97
C ILE A 166 4.29 -0.45 9.08
N GLY A 167 4.69 0.04 10.26
CA GLY A 167 6.05 0.51 10.52
C GLY A 167 7.11 -0.56 10.32
N PHE A 168 6.88 -1.76 10.87
CA PHE A 168 7.75 -2.92 10.65
C PHE A 168 7.86 -3.26 9.17
N PHE A 169 6.74 -3.25 8.45
CA PHE A 169 6.74 -3.46 7.01
C PHE A 169 7.55 -2.35 6.31
N ILE A 170 7.41 -1.06 6.66
CA ILE A 170 8.24 -0.01 6.06
C ILE A 170 9.74 -0.26 6.28
N LEU A 171 10.17 -0.73 7.46
CA LEU A 171 11.57 -1.06 7.72
C LEU A 171 12.10 -2.18 6.82
N VAL A 172 11.32 -3.26 6.65
CA VAL A 172 11.68 -4.37 5.76
C VAL A 172 11.77 -3.90 4.30
N LYS A 173 10.89 -3.01 3.87
CA LYS A 173 10.92 -2.39 2.54
C LYS A 173 12.22 -1.63 2.29
N LEU A 174 12.61 -0.77 3.22
CA LEU A 174 13.83 0.03 3.14
C LEU A 174 15.06 -0.87 3.12
N TYR A 175 15.08 -1.91 3.96
CA TYR A 175 16.15 -2.90 3.95
C TYR A 175 16.28 -3.62 2.60
N MET A 176 15.16 -3.99 1.98
CA MET A 176 15.16 -4.64 0.67
C MET A 176 15.63 -3.72 -0.45
N LEU A 177 15.13 -2.48 -0.49
CA LEU A 177 15.58 -1.47 -1.45
C LEU A 177 17.08 -1.19 -1.30
N TRP A 178 17.56 -1.10 -0.06
CA TRP A 178 18.99 -0.94 0.23
C TRP A 178 19.83 -2.13 -0.25
N LYS A 179 19.33 -3.37 -0.07
CA LYS A 179 20.00 -4.58 -0.57
C LYS A 179 20.09 -4.60 -2.10
N ILE A 180 19.08 -4.10 -2.80
CA ILE A 180 19.08 -3.98 -4.27
C ILE A 180 20.08 -2.92 -4.70
N ALA A 181 20.06 -1.74 -4.07
CA ALA A 181 20.96 -0.64 -4.38
C ALA A 181 22.44 -1.02 -4.22
N ARG A 182 22.79 -1.81 -3.19
CA ARG A 182 24.16 -2.29 -2.96
C ARG A 182 24.70 -3.25 -4.03
N ARG A 183 23.83 -3.86 -4.85
CA ARG A 183 24.26 -4.83 -5.88
C ARG A 183 24.52 -4.19 -7.25
N MET A 184 24.18 -2.92 -7.45
CA MET A 184 24.37 -2.21 -8.72
C MET A 184 25.59 -1.28 -8.63
N TYR A 185 26.75 -1.84 -8.97
CA TYR A 185 28.12 -1.34 -8.79
C TYR A 185 28.55 -0.10 -9.61
N ALA A 186 27.69 0.88 -9.89
CA ALA A 186 28.03 1.94 -10.86
C ALA A 186 28.01 3.39 -10.36
N VAL A 187 27.43 3.71 -9.20
CA VAL A 187 27.29 5.10 -8.70
C VAL A 187 27.52 5.13 -7.19
N SER A 188 27.92 6.27 -6.63
CA SER A 188 28.09 6.44 -5.17
C SER A 188 26.80 6.06 -4.43
N HIS A 189 26.87 4.89 -3.77
CA HIS A 189 25.76 4.17 -3.14
C HIS A 189 24.90 5.02 -2.19
N PHE A 190 25.49 6.08 -1.62
CA PHE A 190 24.84 6.96 -0.68
C PHE A 190 23.82 7.91 -1.34
N TYR A 191 24.12 8.41 -2.54
CA TYR A 191 23.24 9.38 -3.21
C TYR A 191 21.96 8.72 -3.73
N ILE A 192 22.06 7.53 -4.34
CA ILE A 192 20.87 6.80 -4.82
C ILE A 192 19.95 6.38 -3.65
N PHE A 193 20.53 5.98 -2.52
CA PHE A 193 19.77 5.58 -1.33
C PHE A 193 19.07 6.76 -0.65
N LEU A 194 19.81 7.85 -0.39
CA LEU A 194 19.25 9.06 0.22
C LEU A 194 18.14 9.65 -0.66
N TYR A 195 18.31 9.55 -1.98
CA TYR A 195 17.37 10.01 -2.99
C TYR A 195 16.09 9.16 -3.11
N LEU A 196 16.20 7.83 -3.05
CA LEU A 196 15.02 6.96 -3.01
C LEU A 196 14.27 7.12 -1.68
N CYS A 197 15.01 7.25 -0.58
CA CYS A 197 14.41 7.49 0.73
C CYS A 197 13.71 8.85 0.77
N THR A 198 14.29 9.93 0.26
CA THR A 198 13.56 11.20 0.17
C THR A 198 12.28 11.02 -0.64
N LEU A 199 12.26 10.24 -1.72
CA LEU A 199 11.00 10.00 -2.46
C LEU A 199 9.98 9.09 -1.79
N GLU A 200 10.39 8.13 -0.96
CA GLU A 200 9.44 7.28 -0.25
C GLU A 200 8.97 7.92 1.07
N PHE A 201 9.85 8.66 1.75
CA PHE A 201 9.53 9.34 3.01
C PHE A 201 8.88 10.71 2.81
N PHE A 202 9.18 11.46 1.74
CA PHE A 202 8.56 12.78 1.50
C PHE A 202 7.04 12.71 1.32
N PRO A 203 6.46 11.74 0.57
CA PRO A 203 5.01 11.56 0.49
C PRO A 203 4.40 11.20 1.86
N ILE A 204 5.09 10.39 2.66
CA ILE A 204 4.66 9.99 4.02
C ILE A 204 4.72 11.19 4.97
N LEU A 205 5.74 12.05 4.85
CA LEU A 205 5.89 13.30 5.62
C LEU A 205 4.81 14.32 5.27
N ILE A 206 4.45 14.45 4.00
CA ILE A 206 3.34 15.33 3.56
C ILE A 206 2.01 14.82 4.14
N LEU A 207 1.74 13.52 4.05
CA LEU A 207 0.55 12.92 4.67
C LEU A 207 0.58 13.05 6.20
N GLY A 208 1.73 12.79 6.82
CA GLY A 208 1.93 12.93 8.26
C GLY A 208 1.64 14.34 8.75
N LYS A 209 2.12 15.36 8.04
CA LYS A 209 1.82 16.76 8.35
C LYS A 209 0.34 17.07 8.20
N SER A 210 -0.32 16.60 7.13
CA SER A 210 -1.77 16.76 6.97
C SER A 210 -2.59 16.00 8.03
N LEU A 211 -2.03 14.92 8.59
CA LEU A 211 -2.68 14.07 9.60
C LEU A 211 -2.40 14.49 11.05
N PHE A 212 -1.39 15.32 11.32
CA PHE A 212 -1.02 15.79 12.67
C PHE A 212 -1.48 17.22 12.97
N ILE A 213 -1.85 17.98 11.95
CA ILE A 213 -2.34 19.36 12.07
C ILE A 213 -3.87 19.47 11.88
N GLY A 214 -4.54 18.33 11.63
CA GLY A 214 -6.01 18.22 11.59
C GLY A 214 -6.57 17.65 12.88
#